data_AF-A0A3D0T0F0-F1
#
_entry.id   AF-A0A3D0T0F0-F1
#
_cell.length_a   1.000
_cell.length_b   1.000
_cell.length_c   1.000
_cell.angle_alpha   90.00
_cell.angle_beta   90.00
_cell.angle_gamma   90.00
#
_symmetry.space_group_name_H-M   'P 1'
#
loop_
_entity.id
_entity.type
_entity.pdbx_description
1 polymer ?
#
loop_
_entity_poly.entity_id
_entity_poly.type
_entity_poly.pdbx_seq_one_letter_code
_entity_poly.pdbx_strand_id
1 'polypeptide(L)' 'MKKVTISTLIKQKQQGEKITALTAYDASFAKLFDEQGIDVLLIGDSLGMVLQGQDSTLPVTTADVAYH' A
#
# COMPACT_ATOMS: atom_id res chain seq x y z
N MET A 1 -6.56 9.55 -12.41
CA MET A 1 -5.83 8.33 -12.01
C MET A 1 -4.82 7.96 -13.10
N LYS A 2 -3.52 8.03 -12.80
CA LYS A 2 -2.48 7.52 -13.69
C LYS A 2 -2.22 6.07 -13.30
N LYS A 3 -2.48 5.12 -14.20
CA LYS A 3 -2.25 3.70 -13.89
C LYS A 3 -0.77 3.42 -13.69
N VAL A 4 -0.36 3.10 -12.46
CA VAL A 4 0.98 2.59 -12.17
C VAL A 4 1.00 1.09 -12.42
N THR A 5 2.05 0.61 -13.09
CA THR A 5 2.24 -0.80 -13.43
C THR A 5 3.66 -1.23 -13.07
N ILE A 6 3.94 -2.53 -13.07
CA ILE A 6 5.31 -3.04 -12.89
C ILE A 6 6.27 -2.41 -13.91
N SER A 7 5.87 -2.26 -15.17
CA SER A 7 6.67 -1.60 -16.20
C SER A 7 6.91 -0.11 -15.88
N THR A 8 5.94 0.58 -15.29
CA THR A 8 6.09 1.97 -14.81
C THR A 8 7.18 2.05 -13.72
N LEU A 9 7.13 1.16 -12.73
CA LEU A 9 8.08 1.13 -11.61
C LEU A 9 9.51 0.77 -12.08
N ILE A 10 9.64 -0.19 -13.00
CA ILE A 10 10.93 -0.55 -13.61
C ILE A 10 11.53 0.66 -14.33
N LYS A 11 10.72 1.40 -15.09
CA LYS A 11 11.16 2.60 -15.80
C LYS A 11 11.59 3.70 -14.82
N GLN A 12 10.80 3.98 -13.78
CA GLN A 12 11.17 4.95 -12.74
C GLN A 12 12.53 4.60 -12.11
N LYS A 13 12.75 3.33 -11.76
CA LYS A 13 14.03 2.84 -11.26
C LYS A 13 15.18 3.07 -12.25
N GLN A 14 14.98 2.78 -13.54
CA GLN A 14 16.01 3.00 -14.58
C GLN A 14 16.33 4.49 -14.77
N GLN A 15 15.35 5.36 -14.57
CA GLN A 15 15.48 6.81 -14.69
C GLN A 15 16.02 7.47 -13.41
N GLY A 16 16.19 6.71 -12.31
CA GLY A 16 16.58 7.25 -11.01
C GLY A 16 15.45 8.03 -10.30
N GLU A 17 14.22 7.95 -10.80
CA GLU A 17 13.04 8.53 -10.16
C GLU A 17 12.69 7.72 -8.91
N LYS A 18 12.43 8.40 -7.79
CA LYS A 18 12.05 7.75 -6.54
C LYS A 18 10.60 7.25 -6.63
N ILE A 19 10.38 6.06 -6.09
CA ILE A 19 9.07 5.42 -6.00
C ILE A 19 8.53 5.68 -4.59
N THR A 20 7.32 6.22 -4.50
CA THR A 20 6.61 6.44 -3.24
C THR A 20 5.71 5.25 -2.93
N ALA A 21 5.73 4.78 -1.68
CA ALA A 21 4.87 3.69 -1.23
C ALA A 21 4.32 3.99 0.16
N LEU A 22 3.02 3.78 0.35
CA LEU A 22 2.34 3.92 1.63
C LEU A 22 1.44 2.71 1.88
N THR A 23 1.21 2.39 3.15
CA THR A 23 0.18 1.42 3.51
C THR A 23 -1.20 2.05 3.42
N ALA A 24 -2.19 1.29 2.97
CA ALA A 24 -3.59 1.68 2.95
C ALA A 24 -4.46 0.45 3.20
N TYR A 25 -5.51 0.62 3.99
CA TYR A 25 -6.37 -0.48 4.45
C TYR A 25 -7.86 -0.19 4.26
N ASP A 26 -8.22 0.95 3.67
CA ASP A 26 -9.60 1.26 3.32
C ASP A 26 -9.70 2.15 2.08
N ALA A 27 -10.90 2.19 1.50
CA ALA A 27 -11.18 2.89 0.28
C ALA A 27 -11.04 4.42 0.38
N SER A 28 -11.26 5.00 1.57
CA SER A 28 -11.22 6.46 1.75
C SER A 28 -9.79 6.97 1.68
N PHE A 29 -8.88 6.34 2.40
CA PHE A 29 -7.45 6.68 2.33
C PHE A 29 -6.83 6.28 0.99
N ALA A 30 -7.21 5.13 0.42
CA ALA A 30 -6.70 4.73 -0.89
C ALA A 30 -7.02 5.78 -1.97
N LYS A 31 -8.26 6.31 -1.95
CA LYS A 31 -8.65 7.40 -2.86
C LYS A 31 -7.83 8.66 -2.61
N LEU A 32 -7.67 9.08 -1.36
CA LEU A 32 -6.87 10.26 -1.00
C LEU A 32 -5.42 10.13 -1.50
N PHE A 33 -4.80 8.97 -1.30
CA PHE A 33 -3.40 8.74 -1.69
C PHE A 33 -3.22 8.68 -3.21
N ASP A 34 -4.17 8.10 -3.96
CA ASP A 34 -4.15 8.15 -5.43
C ASP A 34 -4.25 9.60 -5.94
N GLU A 35 -5.10 10.43 -5.32
CA GLU A 35 -5.24 11.85 -5.64
C GLU A 35 -3.94 12.65 -5.36
N GLN A 36 -3.12 12.22 -4.40
CA GLN A 36 -1.81 12.81 -4.11
C GLN A 36 -0.66 12.22 -4.93
N GLY A 37 -0.93 11.21 -5.77
CA GLY A 37 0.06 10.63 -6.68
C GLY A 37 1.02 9.63 -6.03
N ILE A 38 0.60 8.92 -4.99
CA ILE A 38 1.38 7.81 -4.41
C ILE A 38 1.49 6.68 -5.44
N ASP A 39 2.71 6.19 -5.69
CA ASP A 39 2.95 5.20 -6.75
C ASP A 39 2.44 3.80 -6.39
N VAL A 40 2.56 3.40 -5.12
CA VAL A 40 2.19 2.06 -4.63
C VAL A 40 1.43 2.16 -3.31
N LEU A 41 0.26 1.52 -3.25
CA LEU A 41 -0.48 1.27 -2.01
C LEU A 41 -0.29 -0.18 -1.58
N LEU A 42 0.14 -0.39 -0.33
CA LEU A 42 0.42 -1.70 0.24
C LEU A 42 -0.61 -2.09 1.30
N ILE A 43 -1.36 -3.17 1.04
CA ILE A 43 -2.13 -3.86 2.08
C ILE A 43 -1.16 -4.79 2.80
N GLY A 44 -0.60 -4.31 3.91
CA GLY A 44 0.40 -5.03 4.71
C GLY A 44 -0.16 -5.54 6.04
N ASP A 45 0.48 -6.57 6.60
CA ASP A 45 0.17 -7.15 7.91
C ASP A 45 0.35 -6.17 9.08
N SER A 46 1.01 -5.03 8.86
CA SER A 46 1.01 -3.88 9.77
C SER A 46 -0.38 -3.44 10.24
N LEU A 47 -1.46 -3.77 9.49
CA LEU A 47 -2.85 -3.62 9.94
C LEU A 47 -3.13 -4.28 11.31
N GLY A 48 -2.41 -5.37 11.64
CA GLY A 48 -2.54 -6.05 12.93
C GLY A 48 -2.20 -5.13 14.09
N MET A 49 -1.19 -4.29 13.94
CA MET A 49 -0.78 -3.34 14.98
C MET A 49 -1.62 -2.06 14.93
N VAL A 50 -1.83 -1.47 13.74
CA VAL A 50 -2.41 -0.12 13.63
C VAL A 50 -3.94 -0.10 13.61
N LEU A 51 -4.60 -1.18 13.20
CA LEU A 51 -6.07 -1.29 13.20
C LEU A 51 -6.59 -2.25 14.25
N GLN A 52 -5.98 -3.43 14.38
CA GLN A 52 -6.45 -4.48 15.28
C GLN A 52 -5.91 -4.35 16.71
N GLY A 53 -4.88 -3.52 16.92
CA GLY A 53 -4.29 -3.25 18.24
C GLY A 53 -3.45 -4.41 18.81
N GLN A 54 -2.94 -5.29 17.95
CA GLN A 54 -2.07 -6.40 18.34
C GLN A 54 -0.65 -5.90 18.65
N ASP A 55 0.07 -6.63 19.51
CA ASP A 55 1.46 -6.34 19.85
C ASP A 55 2.46 -6.67 18.72
N SER A 56 2.03 -7.47 17.74
CA SER A 56 2.81 -7.83 16.56
C SER A 56 1.90 -8.17 15.38
N THR A 57 2.48 -8.41 14.20
CA THR A 57 1.72 -8.78 13.00
C THR A 57 1.45 -10.29 12.87
N LEU A 58 2.03 -11.13 13.76
CA LEU A 58 1.86 -12.59 13.73
C LEU A 58 0.40 -13.09 13.73
N PRO A 59 -0.55 -12.43 14.42
CA PRO A 59 -1.95 -12.87 14.42
C PRO A 59 -2.70 -12.61 13.10
N VAL A 60 -2.15 -11.78 12.20
CA VAL A 60 -2.83 -11.41 10.95
C VAL A 60 -2.93 -12.60 10.01
N THR A 61 -4.14 -12.83 9.49
CA THR A 61 -4.42 -13.90 8.54
C THR A 61 -4.46 -13.39 7.11
N THR A 62 -4.38 -14.31 6.14
CA THR A 62 -4.59 -13.98 4.73
C THR A 62 -6.01 -13.51 4.43
N ALA A 63 -6.99 -13.90 5.26
CA ALA A 63 -8.37 -13.41 5.15
C ALA A 63 -8.48 -11.95 5.55
N ASP A 64 -7.74 -11.52 6.58
CA ASP A 64 -7.69 -10.11 6.98
C ASP A 64 -7.08 -9.25 5.88
N VAL A 65 -5.97 -9.71 5.28
CA VAL A 65 -5.33 -9.02 4.14
C VAL A 65 -6.24 -8.99 2.91
N ALA A 66 -7.07 -10.00 2.68
CA ALA A 66 -8.00 -10.01 1.54
C ALA A 66 -9.26 -9.16 1.78
N TYR A 67 -9.62 -8.89 3.03
CA TYR A 67 -10.72 -8.02 3.39
C TYR A 67 -10.37 -6.54 3.16
N HIS A 68 -9.12 -6.17 3.44
CA HIS A 68 -8.55 -4.84 3.21
C HIS A 68 -8.05 -4.65 1.78
#